data_AF-A0A2I0MQQ4-F1
#
_entry.id   AF-A0A2I0MQQ4-F1
#
_cell.length_a   1.000
_cell.length_b   1.000
_cell.length_c   1.000
_cell.angle_alpha   90.00
_cell.angle_beta   90.00
_cell.angle_gamma   90.00
#
_symmetry.space_group_name_H-M   'P 1'
#
loop_
_entity.id
_entity.type
_entity.pdbx_description
1 polymer ?
#
loop_
_entity_poly.entity_id
_entity_poly.type
_entity_poly.pdbx_seq_one_letter_code
_entity_poly.pdbx_strand_id
1 'polypeptide(L)'
;GLLGWLAQFAEPAEAVDSVLKYLRKHQREEIRALLCTAMEDYAPSDANLEDFFQSGKYECEAARKADLPQWVRDALAKGKLAPFISDALILRSTFLHVQVENMQRPSAHSTALPIRQVIYGLLLKGSPNTEAASPSKQTNELPVVCEFDRLQKTLKKTFVQAASLPADFCDDHFLLDKLMEVPMSHRLMLLLETLGVKMSFLESIPSHLQLPVAVTCYWIRCSEPKVKLHQLKALLLMIVSGELHRITNEPDPTVLCAEDDKVAYNEFLKWKEKNLQNQGFDLDAAHSFCQWQCCLQMGLYLNQLLGTPLSEPDISRLYSGTLVHRLYQELKSTPSVENLFHLSPKMSQLYQVLLNMVESTVSPDFFQKMTKTKSESCKKKKASNKKKKASRCAVPETRHLCNVNRFASLGVDD
;
A
#
# COMPACT_ATOMS: atom_id res chain seq x y z
N GLY A 1 12.14 -8.46 -25.34
CA GLY A 1 11.48 -7.45 -24.47
C GLY A 1 11.50 -6.08 -25.15
N LEU A 2 10.95 -5.04 -24.50
CA LEU A 2 10.86 -3.69 -25.08
C LEU A 2 12.20 -3.13 -25.55
N LEU A 3 13.27 -3.26 -24.75
CA LEU A 3 14.61 -2.76 -25.12
C LEU A 3 15.16 -3.47 -26.37
N GLY A 4 14.98 -4.79 -26.48
CA GLY A 4 15.37 -5.54 -27.68
C GLY A 4 14.52 -5.21 -28.91
N TRP A 5 13.30 -4.70 -28.73
CA TRP A 5 12.48 -4.17 -29.82
C TRP A 5 12.97 -2.79 -30.25
N LEU A 6 13.26 -1.90 -29.29
CA LEU A 6 13.80 -0.56 -29.55
C LEU A 6 15.17 -0.60 -30.23
N ALA A 7 16.01 -1.57 -29.89
CA ALA A 7 17.35 -1.74 -30.49
C ALA A 7 17.34 -2.05 -32.00
N GLN A 8 16.17 -2.32 -32.60
CA GLN A 8 16.03 -2.58 -34.04
C GLN A 8 15.93 -1.30 -34.87
N PHE A 9 15.75 -0.13 -34.24
CA PHE A 9 15.58 1.16 -34.91
C PHE A 9 16.88 1.97 -34.81
N ALA A 10 17.23 2.68 -35.88
CA ALA A 10 18.43 3.52 -35.89
C ALA A 10 18.20 4.83 -35.14
N GLU A 11 16.99 5.38 -35.25
CA GLU A 11 16.61 6.67 -34.67
C GLU A 11 15.30 6.55 -33.88
N PRO A 12 15.12 7.33 -32.79
CA PRO A 12 13.89 7.32 -32.01
C PRO A 12 12.63 7.63 -32.83
N ALA A 13 12.74 8.48 -33.85
CA ALA A 13 11.63 8.81 -34.75
C ALA A 13 11.10 7.58 -35.49
N GLU A 14 11.97 6.65 -35.90
CA GLU A 14 11.57 5.40 -36.56
C GLU A 14 10.79 4.49 -35.61
N ALA A 15 11.22 4.43 -34.35
CA ALA A 15 10.53 3.67 -33.31
C ALA A 15 9.13 4.25 -33.04
N VAL A 16 9.02 5.58 -32.92
CA VAL A 16 7.73 6.29 -32.77
C VAL A 16 6.82 5.96 -33.95
N ASP A 17 7.30 6.08 -35.18
CA ASP A 17 6.53 5.77 -36.39
C ASP A 17 6.07 4.32 -36.43
N SER A 18 6.89 3.40 -35.92
CA SER A 18 6.54 2.00 -35.77
C SER A 18 5.38 1.79 -34.78
N VAL A 19 5.39 2.48 -33.63
CA VAL A 19 4.27 2.43 -32.66
C VAL A 19 2.99 3.03 -33.24
N LEU A 20 3.09 4.16 -33.94
CA LEU A 20 1.93 4.88 -34.50
C LEU A 20 1.15 4.04 -35.53
N LYS A 21 1.78 3.04 -36.17
CA LYS A 21 1.11 2.10 -37.09
C LYS A 21 -0.03 1.34 -36.41
N TYR A 22 0.08 1.07 -35.10
CA TYR A 22 -0.94 0.35 -34.32
C TYR A 22 -2.10 1.24 -33.86
N LEU A 23 -2.00 2.56 -34.06
CA LEU A 23 -3.01 3.53 -33.63
C LEU A 23 -3.94 3.93 -34.78
N ARG A 24 -5.14 4.40 -34.42
CA ARG A 24 -6.13 4.91 -35.38
C ARG A 24 -5.62 6.17 -36.05
N LYS A 25 -5.81 6.31 -37.36
CA LYS A 25 -5.24 7.41 -38.17
C LYS A 25 -5.46 8.81 -37.57
N HIS A 26 -6.65 9.09 -37.03
CA HIS A 26 -6.98 10.40 -36.46
C HIS A 26 -6.24 10.73 -35.15
N GLN A 27 -5.70 9.74 -34.44
CA GLN A 27 -4.97 9.93 -33.17
C GLN A 27 -3.46 9.98 -33.37
N ARG A 28 -2.96 9.66 -34.58
CA ARG A 28 -1.52 9.46 -34.80
C ARG A 28 -0.72 10.73 -34.62
N GLU A 29 -1.17 11.86 -35.17
CA GLU A 29 -0.43 13.12 -35.06
C GLU A 29 -0.44 13.65 -33.62
N GLU A 30 -1.57 13.56 -32.92
CA GLU A 30 -1.66 13.92 -31.50
C GLU A 30 -0.72 13.06 -30.65
N ILE A 31 -0.75 11.73 -30.82
CA ILE A 31 0.10 10.82 -30.06
C ILE A 31 1.57 10.98 -30.46
N ARG A 32 1.87 11.27 -31.73
CA ARG A 32 3.24 11.57 -32.18
C ARG A 32 3.78 12.79 -31.44
N ALA A 33 3.02 13.89 -31.42
CA ALA A 33 3.41 15.10 -30.72
C ALA A 33 3.63 14.82 -29.23
N LEU A 34 2.71 14.09 -28.57
CA LEU A 34 2.86 13.69 -27.17
C LEU A 34 4.13 12.87 -26.92
N LEU A 35 4.44 11.89 -27.77
CA LEU A 35 5.64 11.06 -27.64
C LEU A 35 6.91 11.88 -27.86
N CYS A 36 6.93 12.77 -28.86
CA CYS A 36 8.06 13.65 -29.10
C CYS A 36 8.30 14.61 -27.93
N THR A 37 7.25 15.26 -27.41
CA THR A 37 7.35 16.11 -26.22
C THR A 37 7.82 15.32 -25.01
N ALA A 38 7.30 14.11 -24.78
CA ALA A 38 7.75 13.26 -23.67
C ALA A 38 9.22 12.83 -23.79
N MET A 39 9.81 12.81 -24.99
CA MET A 39 11.23 12.57 -25.16
C MET A 39 12.08 13.78 -24.78
N GLU A 40 11.56 15.00 -24.92
CA GLU A 40 12.25 16.23 -24.49
C GLU A 40 12.50 16.22 -22.98
N ASP A 41 11.65 15.56 -22.19
CA ASP A 41 11.84 15.36 -20.74
C ASP A 41 13.11 14.54 -20.40
N TYR A 42 13.62 13.77 -21.36
CA TYR A 42 14.87 12.99 -21.21
C TYR A 42 16.07 13.68 -21.85
N ALA A 43 15.89 14.87 -22.46
CA ALA A 43 17.01 15.64 -22.96
C ALA A 43 17.95 16.01 -21.80
N PRO A 44 19.28 16.01 -22.02
CA PRO A 44 20.22 16.46 -21.00
C PRO A 44 19.82 17.86 -20.51
N SER A 45 19.61 17.97 -19.20
CA SER A 45 19.33 19.26 -18.56
C SER A 45 20.66 19.96 -18.23
N ASP A 46 20.67 21.29 -18.34
CA ASP A 46 21.77 22.13 -17.83
C ASP A 46 21.81 22.21 -16.29
N ALA A 47 20.92 21.49 -15.59
CA ALA A 47 20.88 21.45 -14.14
C ALA A 47 22.17 20.85 -13.55
N ASN A 48 22.91 21.66 -12.79
CA ASN A 48 24.08 21.19 -12.05
C ASN A 48 23.65 20.51 -10.73
N LEU A 49 23.85 19.20 -10.63
CA LEU A 49 23.58 18.41 -9.42
C LEU A 49 24.75 18.40 -8.42
N GLU A 50 25.87 19.04 -8.73
CA GLU A 50 27.04 19.12 -7.85
C GLU A 50 26.67 19.66 -6.46
N ASP A 51 25.92 20.77 -6.41
CA ASP A 51 25.47 21.39 -5.17
C ASP A 51 24.54 20.47 -4.36
N PHE A 52 23.76 19.62 -5.04
CA PHE A 52 22.91 18.63 -4.37
C PHE A 52 23.76 17.55 -3.69
N PHE A 53 24.74 16.98 -4.38
CA PHE A 53 25.58 15.93 -3.79
C PHE A 53 26.57 16.48 -2.76
N GLN A 54 27.05 17.72 -2.91
CA GLN A 54 27.99 18.34 -1.96
C GLN A 54 27.28 18.92 -0.73
N SER A 55 26.13 19.56 -0.92
CA SER A 55 25.49 20.37 0.14
C SER A 55 24.02 20.00 0.41
N GLY A 56 23.47 19.01 -0.29
CA GLY A 56 22.07 18.60 -0.17
C GLY A 56 21.08 19.64 -0.68
N LYS A 57 21.56 20.64 -1.44
CA LYS A 57 20.75 21.74 -1.97
C LYS A 57 20.32 21.41 -3.39
N TYR A 58 19.02 21.30 -3.59
CA TYR A 58 18.41 21.19 -4.90
C TYR A 58 17.14 22.00 -4.91
N GLU A 59 16.97 22.84 -5.93
CA GLU A 59 15.76 23.61 -6.12
C GLU A 59 15.06 23.14 -7.40
N CYS A 60 13.95 22.44 -7.23
CA CYS A 60 13.12 22.05 -8.37
C CYS A 60 12.31 23.27 -8.86
N GLU A 61 12.55 23.69 -10.10
CA GLU A 61 11.80 24.81 -10.69
C GLU A 61 10.29 24.60 -10.69
N ALA A 62 9.83 23.38 -10.98
CA ALA A 62 8.41 23.05 -10.99
C ALA A 62 7.80 23.19 -9.58
N ALA A 63 8.51 22.72 -8.55
CA ALA A 63 8.08 22.86 -7.16
C ALA A 63 8.09 24.32 -6.69
N ARG A 64 9.03 25.13 -7.18
CA ARG A 64 9.08 26.58 -6.94
C ARG A 64 7.91 27.30 -7.61
N LYS A 65 7.62 26.98 -8.88
CA LYS A 65 6.48 27.53 -9.64
C LYS A 65 5.13 27.15 -9.01
N ALA A 66 5.05 25.99 -8.36
CA ALA A 66 3.87 25.51 -7.65
C ALA A 66 3.70 26.10 -6.22
N ASP A 67 4.58 27.01 -5.79
CA ASP A 67 4.55 27.68 -4.48
C ASP A 67 4.42 26.73 -3.28
N LEU A 68 5.09 25.56 -3.36
CA LEU A 68 5.03 24.57 -2.29
C LEU A 68 5.81 25.02 -1.05
N PRO A 69 5.39 24.69 0.18
CA PRO A 69 6.18 25.00 1.38
C PRO A 69 7.62 24.48 1.29
N GLN A 70 8.59 25.22 1.82
CA GLN A 70 10.01 24.89 1.68
C GLN A 70 10.33 23.47 2.17
N TRP A 71 9.76 23.06 3.31
CA TRP A 71 10.02 21.73 3.86
C TRP A 71 9.52 20.61 2.93
N VAL A 72 8.43 20.83 2.18
CA VAL A 72 7.91 19.86 1.20
C VAL A 72 8.87 19.75 0.03
N ARG A 73 9.36 20.88 -0.48
CA ARG A 73 10.36 20.92 -1.57
C ARG A 73 11.63 20.17 -1.16
N ASP A 74 12.15 20.46 0.02
CA ASP A 74 13.35 19.83 0.56
C ASP A 74 13.15 18.33 0.79
N ALA A 75 11.97 17.92 1.28
CA ALA A 75 11.68 16.52 1.56
C ALA A 75 11.48 15.70 0.28
N LEU A 76 10.83 16.25 -0.75
CA LEU A 76 10.74 15.61 -2.08
C LEU A 76 12.13 15.48 -2.72
N ALA A 77 12.95 16.53 -2.69
CA ALA A 77 14.30 16.53 -3.23
C ALA A 77 15.20 15.46 -2.57
N LYS A 78 14.99 15.21 -1.27
CA LYS A 78 15.74 14.21 -0.49
C LYS A 78 15.12 12.81 -0.52
N GLY A 79 14.03 12.61 -1.26
CA GLY A 79 13.30 11.33 -1.30
C GLY A 79 12.63 10.94 0.02
N LYS A 80 12.40 11.90 0.92
CA LYS A 80 11.72 11.68 2.21
C LYS A 80 10.20 11.70 2.09
N LEU A 81 9.66 12.29 1.02
CA LEU A 81 8.26 12.21 0.66
C LEU A 81 8.13 11.40 -0.64
N ALA A 82 7.14 10.52 -0.68
CA ALA A 82 6.86 9.72 -1.86
C ALA A 82 6.29 10.57 -3.01
N PRO A 83 6.51 10.17 -4.29
CA PRO A 83 5.90 10.84 -5.45
C PRO A 83 4.37 10.94 -5.39
N PHE A 84 3.72 10.00 -4.70
CA PHE A 84 2.28 10.07 -4.39
C PHE A 84 1.87 11.40 -3.77
N ILE A 85 2.71 11.97 -2.91
CA ILE A 85 2.46 13.25 -2.24
C ILE A 85 2.49 14.41 -3.25
N SER A 86 3.49 14.46 -4.13
CA SER A 86 3.56 15.50 -5.17
C SER A 86 2.42 15.38 -6.18
N ASP A 87 2.06 14.16 -6.57
CA ASP A 87 0.98 13.90 -7.52
C ASP A 87 -0.38 14.36 -6.97
N ALA A 88 -0.66 14.00 -5.70
CA ALA A 88 -1.89 14.43 -5.03
C ALA A 88 -1.94 15.95 -4.82
N LEU A 89 -0.82 16.58 -4.48
CA LEU A 89 -0.74 18.01 -4.17
C LEU A 89 -0.82 18.90 -5.44
N ILE A 90 -0.02 18.56 -6.46
CA ILE A 90 0.16 19.36 -7.68
C ILE A 90 -0.84 18.93 -8.76
N LEU A 91 -0.87 17.64 -9.11
CA LEU A 91 -1.69 17.14 -10.23
C LEU A 91 -3.14 16.89 -9.85
N ARG A 92 -3.45 16.87 -8.54
CA ARG A 92 -4.77 16.49 -8.00
C ARG A 92 -5.24 15.14 -8.54
N SER A 93 -4.30 14.27 -8.89
CA SER A 93 -4.57 12.95 -9.44
C SER A 93 -3.47 11.97 -9.11
N THR A 94 -3.81 10.68 -8.96
CA THR A 94 -2.86 9.62 -8.63
C THR A 94 -3.28 8.30 -9.26
N PHE A 95 -2.29 7.50 -9.67
CA PHE A 95 -2.50 6.11 -10.07
C PHE A 95 -2.24 5.18 -8.89
N LEU A 96 -3.21 4.33 -8.57
CA LEU A 96 -3.05 3.31 -7.55
C LEU A 96 -2.48 2.04 -8.20
N HIS A 97 -1.20 1.76 -7.92
CA HIS A 97 -0.51 0.62 -8.52
C HIS A 97 -1.09 -0.70 -8.04
N VAL A 98 -1.57 -1.50 -8.98
CA VAL A 98 -2.23 -2.79 -8.74
C VAL A 98 -1.18 -3.88 -8.57
N GLN A 99 -1.28 -4.64 -7.48
CA GLN A 99 -0.45 -5.83 -7.24
C GLN A 99 -1.12 -7.10 -7.79
N VAL A 100 -0.47 -8.26 -7.65
CA VAL A 100 -1.07 -9.55 -8.04
C VAL A 100 -2.16 -9.95 -7.03
N GLU A 101 -3.40 -9.53 -7.30
CA GLU A 101 -4.54 -9.72 -6.41
C GLU A 101 -5.79 -10.29 -7.11
N ASN A 102 -6.82 -10.61 -6.33
CA ASN A 102 -8.09 -11.11 -6.86
C ASN A 102 -8.91 -10.01 -7.55
N MET A 103 -8.80 -9.92 -8.88
CA MET A 103 -9.53 -8.94 -9.68
C MET A 103 -11.06 -9.11 -9.67
N GLN A 104 -11.60 -10.24 -9.16
CA GLN A 104 -13.05 -10.39 -8.98
C GLN A 104 -13.58 -9.64 -7.75
N ARG A 105 -12.68 -9.18 -6.86
CA ARG A 105 -13.01 -8.39 -5.68
C ARG A 105 -12.79 -6.90 -5.96
N PRO A 106 -13.36 -6.00 -5.13
CA PRO A 106 -12.94 -4.59 -5.11
C PRO A 106 -11.42 -4.47 -4.99
N SER A 107 -10.85 -3.33 -5.42
CA SER A 107 -9.40 -3.10 -5.33
C SER A 107 -8.88 -3.28 -3.91
N ALA A 108 -7.70 -3.88 -3.74
CA ALA A 108 -7.04 -3.96 -2.43
C ALA A 108 -6.85 -2.56 -1.81
N HIS A 109 -6.67 -1.54 -2.65
CA HIS A 109 -6.59 -0.14 -2.28
C HIS A 109 -7.84 0.40 -1.60
N SER A 110 -9.00 -0.24 -1.76
CA SER A 110 -10.23 0.15 -1.06
C SER A 110 -10.04 0.14 0.46
N THR A 111 -9.22 -0.79 0.97
CA THR A 111 -8.91 -0.94 2.40
C THR A 111 -8.16 0.26 2.96
N ALA A 112 -7.29 0.87 2.15
CA ALA A 112 -6.46 2.00 2.54
C ALA A 112 -7.08 3.36 2.18
N LEU A 113 -8.32 3.38 1.66
CA LEU A 113 -9.01 4.61 1.26
C LEU A 113 -9.09 5.63 2.41
N PRO A 114 -9.49 5.27 3.65
CA PRO A 114 -9.57 6.25 4.73
C PRO A 114 -8.22 6.92 5.05
N ILE A 115 -7.10 6.18 4.96
CA ILE A 115 -5.76 6.74 5.16
C ILE A 115 -5.46 7.78 4.07
N ARG A 116 -5.79 7.47 2.80
CA ARG A 116 -5.64 8.41 1.68
C ARG A 116 -6.49 9.67 1.87
N GLN A 117 -7.71 9.54 2.36
CA GLN A 117 -8.57 10.69 2.63
C GLN A 117 -7.96 11.63 3.67
N VAL A 118 -7.30 11.10 4.71
CA VAL A 118 -6.54 11.91 5.68
C VAL A 118 -5.34 12.59 5.02
N ILE A 119 -4.58 11.87 4.19
CA ILE A 119 -3.45 12.46 3.45
C ILE A 119 -3.95 13.62 2.57
N TYR A 120 -5.02 13.44 1.80
CA TYR A 120 -5.59 14.50 0.97
C TYR A 120 -6.11 15.67 1.82
N GLY A 121 -6.66 15.38 3.01
CA GLY A 121 -7.05 16.39 3.99
C GLY A 121 -5.86 17.27 4.39
N LEU A 122 -4.73 16.67 4.74
CA LEU A 122 -3.51 17.38 5.14
C LEU A 122 -2.88 18.16 3.98
N LEU A 123 -2.84 17.57 2.78
CA LEU A 123 -2.21 18.20 1.61
C LEU A 123 -3.00 19.39 1.07
N LEU A 124 -4.33 19.34 1.13
CA LEU A 124 -5.19 20.25 0.40
C LEU A 124 -5.95 21.24 1.30
N LYS A 125 -5.75 21.17 2.63
CA LYS A 125 -6.28 22.14 3.59
C LYS A 125 -5.76 23.54 3.26
N GLY A 126 -6.67 24.50 3.06
CA GLY A 126 -6.31 25.90 2.83
C GLY A 126 -5.78 26.25 1.44
N SER A 127 -5.84 25.34 0.46
CA SER A 127 -5.45 25.62 -0.94
C SER A 127 -6.43 26.60 -1.60
N PRO A 128 -6.02 27.83 -1.98
CA PRO A 128 -6.90 28.81 -2.62
C PRO A 128 -7.21 28.52 -4.11
N ASN A 129 -6.53 27.54 -4.72
CA ASN A 129 -6.70 27.19 -6.13
C ASN A 129 -7.97 26.37 -6.41
N THR A 130 -9.13 26.94 -6.11
CA THR A 130 -10.35 26.64 -6.87
C THR A 130 -10.44 27.69 -7.97
N GLU A 131 -10.23 27.28 -9.21
CA GLU A 131 -10.37 28.13 -10.38
C GLU A 131 -11.73 28.86 -10.36
N ALA A 132 -11.67 30.20 -10.45
CA ALA A 132 -12.67 31.06 -11.08
C ALA A 132 -14.16 30.81 -10.76
N ALA A 133 -14.55 30.74 -9.49
CA ALA A 133 -15.93 30.99 -9.07
C ALA A 133 -16.03 32.33 -8.34
N SER A 134 -17.00 33.14 -8.78
CA SER A 134 -17.38 34.44 -8.24
C SER A 134 -17.49 34.45 -6.69
N PRO A 135 -17.40 35.63 -6.02
CA PRO A 135 -17.43 35.77 -4.55
C PRO A 135 -18.77 35.38 -3.90
N SER A 136 -19.70 34.79 -4.65
CA SER A 136 -21.06 34.49 -4.24
C SER A 136 -21.33 32.99 -4.33
N LYS A 137 -20.67 32.21 -3.46
CA LYS A 137 -21.01 30.87 -2.94
C LYS A 137 -19.71 30.16 -2.52
N GLN A 138 -19.22 30.45 -1.31
CA GLN A 138 -18.35 29.49 -0.62
C GLN A 138 -19.19 28.26 -0.31
N THR A 139 -19.17 27.27 -1.20
CA THR A 139 -19.59 25.93 -0.82
C THR A 139 -18.48 25.36 0.06
N ASN A 140 -18.85 24.91 1.26
CA ASN A 140 -17.98 24.28 2.26
C ASN A 140 -17.52 22.87 1.80
N GLU A 141 -17.20 22.70 0.51
CA GLU A 141 -16.89 21.42 -0.09
C GLU A 141 -15.40 21.09 0.10
N LEU A 142 -15.15 19.96 0.77
CA LEU A 142 -13.78 19.47 0.97
C LEU A 142 -13.11 19.17 -0.38
N PRO A 143 -11.78 19.38 -0.48
CA PRO A 143 -11.06 19.16 -1.72
C PRO A 143 -11.12 17.70 -2.17
N VAL A 144 -11.01 17.51 -3.48
CA VAL A 144 -11.17 16.21 -4.13
C VAL A 144 -9.91 15.86 -4.93
N VAL A 145 -9.51 14.59 -4.89
CA VAL A 145 -8.40 14.03 -5.67
C VAL A 145 -8.93 12.98 -6.64
N CYS A 146 -8.42 13.00 -7.87
CA CYS A 146 -8.75 12.02 -8.89
C CYS A 146 -7.88 10.76 -8.77
N GLU A 147 -8.47 9.65 -8.35
CA GLU A 147 -7.79 8.35 -8.31
C GLU A 147 -8.06 7.53 -9.57
N PHE A 148 -7.00 6.95 -10.13
CA PHE A 148 -7.07 5.91 -11.15
C PHE A 148 -6.74 4.57 -10.50
N ASP A 149 -7.74 3.71 -10.39
CA ASP A 149 -7.64 2.39 -9.76
C ASP A 149 -8.23 1.32 -10.68
N ARG A 150 -7.96 0.05 -10.42
CA ARG A 150 -8.61 -1.01 -11.19
C ARG A 150 -10.10 -1.12 -10.90
N LEU A 151 -10.84 -1.46 -11.94
CA LEU A 151 -12.14 -2.12 -11.85
C LEU A 151 -12.03 -3.43 -12.62
N GLN A 152 -11.89 -4.54 -11.90
CA GLN A 152 -11.54 -5.83 -12.48
C GLN A 152 -10.28 -5.75 -13.36
N LYS A 153 -10.44 -5.89 -14.68
CA LYS A 153 -9.35 -5.86 -15.68
C LYS A 153 -9.21 -4.52 -16.39
N THR A 154 -10.00 -3.51 -16.03
CA THR A 154 -9.97 -2.18 -16.64
C THR A 154 -9.55 -1.14 -15.61
N LEU A 155 -9.27 0.08 -16.08
CA LEU A 155 -9.03 1.23 -15.21
C LEU A 155 -10.34 1.96 -14.92
N LYS A 156 -10.49 2.48 -13.71
CA LYS A 156 -11.60 3.28 -13.25
C LYS A 156 -11.07 4.60 -12.70
N LYS A 157 -11.66 5.70 -13.16
CA LYS A 157 -11.46 7.03 -12.60
C LYS A 157 -12.47 7.25 -11.48
N THR A 158 -12.00 7.64 -10.30
CA THR A 158 -12.83 7.99 -9.14
C THR A 158 -12.39 9.30 -8.54
N PHE A 159 -13.33 10.04 -7.96
CA PHE A 159 -13.08 11.29 -7.28
C PHE A 159 -13.21 11.04 -5.78
N VAL A 160 -12.11 11.14 -5.05
CA VAL A 160 -12.04 10.88 -3.62
C VAL A 160 -12.00 12.19 -2.87
N GLN A 161 -12.98 12.38 -2.00
CA GLN A 161 -13.05 13.55 -1.12
C GLN A 161 -12.07 13.38 0.05
N ALA A 162 -11.33 14.45 0.34
CA ALA A 162 -10.50 14.55 1.53
C ALA A 162 -11.33 14.37 2.81
N ALA A 163 -10.71 13.83 3.87
CA ALA A 163 -11.34 13.74 5.17
C ALA A 163 -11.33 15.11 5.86
N SER A 164 -12.43 15.44 6.55
CA SER A 164 -12.35 16.43 7.63
C SER A 164 -11.52 15.84 8.76
N LEU A 165 -10.45 16.52 9.14
CA LEU A 165 -9.68 16.12 10.32
C LEU A 165 -10.58 16.16 11.57
N PRO A 166 -10.33 15.32 12.60
CA PRO A 166 -11.06 15.43 13.86
C PRO A 166 -10.92 16.83 14.46
N ALA A 167 -11.88 17.25 15.29
CA ALA A 167 -11.95 18.61 15.83
C ALA A 167 -10.63 19.04 16.51
N ASP A 168 -9.97 18.10 17.20
CA ASP A 168 -8.69 18.31 17.89
C ASP A 168 -7.51 18.59 16.94
N PHE A 169 -7.68 18.37 15.63
CA PHE A 169 -6.69 18.63 14.57
C PHE A 169 -7.22 19.59 13.49
N CYS A 170 -8.38 20.22 13.74
CA CYS A 170 -8.97 21.18 12.83
C CYS A 170 -8.29 22.55 12.88
N ASP A 171 -7.37 22.78 13.80
CA ASP A 171 -6.62 24.03 13.95
C ASP A 171 -5.80 24.41 12.71
N ASP A 172 -5.54 25.72 12.56
CA ASP A 172 -4.69 26.30 11.52
C ASP A 172 -3.23 25.82 11.60
N HIS A 173 -2.85 25.11 12.67
CA HIS A 173 -1.53 24.53 12.84
C HIS A 173 -1.30 23.30 11.95
N PHE A 174 -2.36 22.57 11.56
CA PHE A 174 -2.26 21.42 10.63
C PHE A 174 -2.34 21.81 9.15
N LEU A 175 -2.17 23.09 8.83
CA LEU A 175 -1.93 23.53 7.46
C LEU A 175 -0.57 23.01 6.97
N LEU A 176 -0.46 22.75 5.67
CA LEU A 176 0.72 22.11 5.10
C LEU A 176 2.00 22.93 5.33
N ASP A 177 1.92 24.26 5.33
CA ASP A 177 3.03 25.18 5.59
C ASP A 177 3.56 25.09 7.03
N LYS A 178 2.66 24.93 8.00
CA LYS A 178 2.95 24.90 9.44
C LYS A 178 3.07 23.49 10.03
N LEU A 179 2.85 22.45 9.23
CA LEU A 179 2.79 21.07 9.72
C LEU A 179 4.05 20.66 10.50
N MET A 180 5.23 21.14 10.09
CA MET A 180 6.49 20.85 10.78
C MET A 180 6.68 21.61 12.11
N GLU A 181 5.91 22.68 12.34
CA GLU A 181 5.89 23.42 13.60
C GLU A 181 5.03 22.72 14.67
N VAL A 182 4.11 21.85 14.24
CA VAL A 182 3.28 21.05 15.14
C VAL A 182 4.16 20.12 15.98
N PRO A 183 3.97 20.04 17.31
CA PRO A 183 4.73 19.14 18.15
C PRO A 183 4.63 17.68 17.68
N MET A 184 5.75 16.97 17.75
CA MET A 184 5.85 15.57 17.29
C MET A 184 4.82 14.65 17.94
N SER A 185 4.45 14.90 19.20
CA SER A 185 3.42 14.15 19.93
C SER A 185 2.02 14.29 19.30
N HIS A 186 1.65 15.48 18.82
CA HIS A 186 0.36 15.70 18.15
C HIS A 186 0.34 15.10 16.75
N ARG A 187 1.47 15.17 16.03
CA ARG A 187 1.65 14.48 14.75
C ARG A 187 1.55 12.96 14.90
N LEU A 188 2.17 12.40 15.95
CA LEU A 188 2.02 10.99 16.31
C LEU A 188 0.56 10.64 16.64
N MET A 189 -0.13 11.49 17.42
CA MET A 189 -1.53 11.27 17.77
C MET A 189 -2.42 11.17 16.53
N LEU A 190 -2.28 12.08 15.56
CA LEU A 190 -3.04 12.03 14.31
C LEU A 190 -2.75 10.75 13.49
N LEU A 191 -1.49 10.33 13.42
CA LEU A 191 -1.12 9.07 12.75
C LEU A 191 -1.81 7.88 13.42
N LEU A 192 -1.73 7.80 14.75
CA LEU A 192 -2.28 6.72 15.54
C LEU A 192 -3.81 6.68 15.52
N GLU A 193 -4.47 7.84 15.54
CA GLU A 193 -5.93 7.94 15.37
C GLU A 193 -6.37 7.50 13.97
N THR A 194 -5.64 7.91 12.93
CA THR A 194 -5.92 7.47 11.55
C THR A 194 -5.80 5.96 11.42
N LEU A 195 -4.78 5.37 12.05
CA LEU A 195 -4.60 3.92 12.12
C LEU A 195 -5.50 3.27 13.18
N GLY A 196 -6.23 4.04 13.98
CA GLY A 196 -7.12 3.61 15.07
C GLY A 196 -6.44 2.80 16.17
N VAL A 197 -5.17 3.06 16.49
CA VAL A 197 -4.39 2.33 17.50
C VAL A 197 -3.95 3.32 18.60
N LYS A 198 -3.95 2.89 19.86
CA LYS A 198 -3.42 3.71 20.96
C LYS A 198 -1.94 3.44 21.16
N MET A 199 -1.17 4.47 21.53
CA MET A 199 0.27 4.33 21.78
C MET A 199 0.59 3.28 22.86
N SER A 200 -0.27 3.14 23.87
CA SER A 200 -0.13 2.14 24.93
C SER A 200 -0.06 0.69 24.42
N PHE A 201 -0.61 0.39 23.23
CA PHE A 201 -0.49 -0.94 22.62
C PHE A 201 0.87 -1.17 21.95
N LEU A 202 1.62 -0.12 21.66
CA LEU A 202 2.87 -0.15 20.91
C LEU A 202 4.11 -0.03 21.80
N GLU A 203 3.96 0.32 23.09
CA GLU A 203 5.07 0.54 24.03
C GLU A 203 5.98 -0.70 24.19
N SER A 204 5.41 -1.90 24.12
CA SER A 204 6.17 -3.16 24.20
C SER A 204 6.78 -3.62 22.87
N ILE A 205 6.50 -2.92 21.78
CA ILE A 205 6.93 -3.27 20.43
C ILE A 205 8.21 -2.50 20.09
N PRO A 206 9.23 -3.15 19.50
CA PRO A 206 10.42 -2.46 18.99
C PRO A 206 10.04 -1.28 18.09
N SER A 207 10.72 -0.14 18.23
CA SER A 207 10.34 1.13 17.59
C SER A 207 10.19 1.01 16.06
N HIS A 208 11.10 0.29 15.40
CA HIS A 208 11.06 0.04 13.95
C HIS A 208 9.93 -0.89 13.49
N LEU A 209 9.24 -1.58 14.41
CA LEU A 209 8.08 -2.43 14.14
C LEU A 209 6.75 -1.78 14.54
N GLN A 210 6.76 -0.64 15.25
CA GLN A 210 5.54 0.01 15.72
C GLN A 210 4.59 0.40 14.58
N LEU A 211 5.11 0.99 13.50
CA LEU A 211 4.28 1.36 12.34
C LEU A 211 3.71 0.12 11.59
N PRO A 212 4.51 -0.90 11.21
CA PRO A 212 3.97 -2.14 10.64
C PRO A 212 2.90 -2.81 11.50
N VAL A 213 3.09 -2.79 12.82
CA VAL A 213 2.12 -3.33 13.78
C VAL A 213 0.83 -2.51 13.78
N ALA A 214 0.92 -1.19 13.89
CA ALA A 214 -0.26 -0.32 13.88
C ALA A 214 -1.07 -0.48 12.58
N VAL A 215 -0.37 -0.58 11.44
CA VAL A 215 -0.97 -0.90 10.14
C VAL A 215 -1.63 -2.28 10.14
N THR A 216 -1.04 -3.27 10.79
CA THR A 216 -1.62 -4.62 10.88
C THR A 216 -2.94 -4.62 11.66
N CYS A 217 -3.01 -3.87 12.77
CA CYS A 217 -4.25 -3.66 13.53
C CYS A 217 -5.31 -2.91 12.72
N TYR A 218 -4.90 -1.92 11.93
CA TYR A 218 -5.79 -1.22 10.99
C TYR A 218 -6.34 -2.18 9.92
N TRP A 219 -5.45 -2.91 9.25
CA TRP A 219 -5.76 -3.84 8.17
C TRP A 219 -6.82 -4.87 8.60
N ILE A 220 -6.68 -5.47 9.79
CA ILE A 220 -7.63 -6.50 10.25
C ILE A 220 -9.03 -5.93 10.46
N ARG A 221 -9.13 -4.70 10.97
CA ARG A 221 -10.43 -4.05 11.24
C ARG A 221 -11.10 -3.56 9.97
N CYS A 222 -10.33 -3.15 8.97
CA CYS A 222 -10.84 -2.48 7.77
C CYS A 222 -10.93 -3.39 6.53
N SER A 223 -10.31 -4.57 6.55
CA SER A 223 -10.30 -5.46 5.38
C SER A 223 -11.66 -6.08 5.08
N GLU A 224 -12.00 -6.04 3.80
CA GLU A 224 -13.09 -6.82 3.21
C GLU A 224 -12.54 -7.61 2.02
N PRO A 225 -12.54 -8.96 2.04
CA PRO A 225 -13.07 -9.83 3.10
C PRO A 225 -12.30 -9.76 4.42
N LYS A 226 -12.97 -10.13 5.51
CA LYS A 226 -12.33 -10.26 6.82
C LYS A 226 -11.09 -11.13 6.78
N VAL A 227 -10.03 -10.66 7.45
CA VAL A 227 -8.77 -11.37 7.60
C VAL A 227 -9.00 -12.67 8.36
N LYS A 228 -8.44 -13.77 7.85
CA LYS A 228 -8.44 -15.08 8.49
C LYS A 228 -7.26 -15.19 9.45
N LEU A 229 -7.42 -15.95 10.54
CA LEU A 229 -6.37 -16.15 11.54
C LEU A 229 -5.04 -16.63 10.93
N HIS A 230 -5.07 -17.59 10.00
CA HIS A 230 -3.85 -18.06 9.36
C HIS A 230 -3.16 -17.00 8.49
N GLN A 231 -3.90 -16.03 7.91
CA GLN A 231 -3.30 -14.92 7.17
C GLN A 231 -2.56 -13.98 8.13
N LEU A 232 -3.17 -13.66 9.27
CA LEU A 232 -2.51 -12.91 10.34
C LEU A 232 -1.25 -13.62 10.83
N LYS A 233 -1.36 -14.89 11.23
CA LYS A 233 -0.22 -15.67 11.74
C LYS A 233 0.92 -15.74 10.72
N ALA A 234 0.62 -15.96 9.44
CA ALA A 234 1.63 -15.97 8.38
C ALA A 234 2.35 -14.63 8.24
N LEU A 235 1.61 -13.52 8.28
CA LEU A 235 2.19 -12.18 8.23
C LEU A 235 3.08 -11.89 9.45
N LEU A 236 2.66 -12.26 10.65
CA LEU A 236 3.46 -12.06 11.86
C LEU A 236 4.73 -12.92 11.86
N LEU A 237 4.65 -14.18 11.41
CA LEU A 237 5.84 -15.02 11.23
C LEU A 237 6.80 -14.44 10.18
N MET A 238 6.27 -13.82 9.11
CA MET A 238 7.09 -13.09 8.14
C MET A 238 7.83 -11.91 8.80
N ILE A 239 7.14 -11.08 9.58
CA ILE A 239 7.75 -9.95 10.30
C ILE A 239 8.85 -10.44 11.26
N VAL A 240 8.56 -11.49 12.04
CA VAL A 240 9.51 -12.09 13.00
C VAL A 240 10.72 -12.68 12.26
N SER A 241 10.52 -13.29 11.08
CA SER A 241 11.63 -13.79 10.27
C SER A 241 12.56 -12.68 9.78
N GLY A 242 12.00 -11.51 9.44
CA GLY A 242 12.76 -10.31 9.08
C GLY A 242 13.55 -9.77 10.26
N GLU A 243 12.96 -9.78 11.46
CA GLU A 243 13.65 -9.36 12.68
C GLU A 243 14.78 -10.31 13.08
N LEU A 244 14.56 -11.62 12.94
CA LEU A 244 15.61 -12.63 13.14
C LEU A 244 16.77 -12.43 12.17
N HIS A 245 16.47 -12.15 10.90
CA HIS A 245 17.49 -11.82 9.91
C HIS A 245 18.26 -10.55 10.27
N ARG A 246 17.57 -9.50 10.75
CA ARG A 246 18.19 -8.23 11.19
C ARG A 246 19.19 -8.45 12.33
N ILE A 247 18.76 -9.11 13.41
CA ILE A 247 19.64 -9.31 14.59
C ILE A 247 20.81 -10.26 14.33
N THR A 248 20.70 -11.12 13.32
CA THR A 248 21.75 -12.08 12.97
C THR A 248 22.82 -11.47 12.07
N ASN A 249 22.44 -10.61 11.11
CA ASN A 249 23.36 -10.08 10.10
C ASN A 249 23.84 -8.65 10.40
N GLU A 250 23.10 -7.88 11.20
CA GLU A 250 23.46 -6.54 11.67
C GLU A 250 23.23 -6.46 13.18
N PRO A 251 24.04 -7.18 13.98
CA PRO A 251 23.95 -7.06 15.42
C PRO A 251 24.28 -5.61 15.81
N ASP A 252 23.43 -5.01 16.65
CA ASP A 252 23.77 -3.77 17.34
C ASP A 252 25.12 -3.99 18.04
N PRO A 253 26.12 -3.09 17.92
CA PRO A 253 27.43 -3.27 18.54
C PRO A 253 27.35 -3.50 20.07
N THR A 254 26.22 -3.17 20.70
CA THR A 254 25.95 -3.39 22.13
C THR A 254 25.26 -4.73 22.46
N VAL A 255 24.72 -5.45 21.47
CA VAL A 255 23.93 -6.67 21.67
C VAL A 255 24.61 -7.85 20.97
N LEU A 256 25.25 -8.72 21.75
CA LEU A 256 25.73 -10.00 21.23
C LEU A 256 24.55 -10.82 20.72
N CYS A 257 24.57 -11.19 19.44
CA CYS A 257 23.64 -12.17 18.89
C CYS A 257 23.84 -13.50 19.63
N ALA A 258 22.79 -13.97 20.31
CA ALA A 258 22.83 -15.22 21.05
C ALA A 258 23.09 -16.38 20.07
N GLU A 259 23.83 -17.40 20.49
CA GLU A 259 24.05 -18.59 19.65
C GLU A 259 22.73 -19.26 19.26
N ASP A 260 21.75 -19.23 20.16
CA ASP A 260 20.38 -19.68 19.92
C ASP A 260 19.71 -18.98 18.73
N ASP A 261 19.93 -17.67 18.55
CA ASP A 261 19.36 -16.90 17.44
C ASP A 261 19.99 -17.30 16.10
N LYS A 262 21.30 -17.53 16.06
CA LYS A 262 21.99 -18.02 14.85
C LYS A 262 21.52 -19.42 14.47
N VAL A 263 21.35 -20.31 15.45
CA VAL A 263 20.84 -21.66 15.24
C VAL A 263 19.41 -21.60 14.71
N ALA A 264 18.54 -20.79 15.31
CA ALA A 264 17.18 -20.57 14.84
C ALA A 264 17.14 -20.02 13.40
N TYR A 265 18.02 -19.07 13.08
CA TYR A 265 18.11 -18.51 11.73
C TYR A 265 18.55 -19.55 10.70
N ASN A 266 19.54 -20.38 11.02
CA ASN A 266 20.00 -21.46 10.14
C ASN A 266 18.91 -22.51 9.92
N GLU A 267 18.17 -22.90 10.95
CA GLU A 267 17.03 -23.82 10.82
C GLU A 267 15.90 -23.19 9.99
N PHE A 268 15.63 -21.90 10.16
CA PHE A 268 14.69 -21.16 9.33
C PHE A 268 15.10 -21.14 7.85
N LEU A 269 16.40 -20.94 7.54
CA LEU A 269 16.91 -21.01 6.18
C LEU A 269 16.73 -22.41 5.56
N LYS A 270 17.07 -23.47 6.31
CA LYS A 270 16.83 -24.86 5.87
C LYS A 270 15.35 -25.11 5.60
N TRP A 271 14.46 -24.62 6.46
CA TRP A 271 13.01 -24.69 6.26
C TRP A 271 12.58 -23.94 4.99
N LYS A 272 13.14 -22.75 4.76
CA LYS A 272 12.85 -21.91 3.58
C LYS A 272 13.29 -22.60 2.28
N GLU A 273 14.40 -23.31 2.29
CA GLU A 273 14.92 -24.07 1.14
C GLU A 273 14.12 -25.35 0.90
N LYS A 274 13.88 -26.15 1.95
CA LYS A 274 13.16 -27.43 1.83
C LYS A 274 11.75 -27.26 1.28
N ASN A 275 11.07 -26.18 1.66
CA ASN A 275 9.69 -25.90 1.27
C ASN A 275 9.58 -25.06 -0.02
N LEU A 276 10.59 -25.08 -0.89
CA LEU A 276 10.57 -24.43 -2.21
C LEU A 276 9.61 -25.11 -3.22
N GLN A 277 9.04 -26.28 -2.92
CA GLN A 277 8.19 -27.00 -3.86
C GLN A 277 6.83 -26.30 -4.06
N ASN A 278 6.41 -26.20 -5.33
CA ASN A 278 5.24 -25.46 -5.81
C ASN A 278 3.93 -25.87 -5.12
N GLN A 279 3.59 -25.17 -4.05
CA GLN A 279 2.26 -25.22 -3.44
C GLN A 279 1.34 -24.21 -4.14
N GLY A 280 0.11 -24.63 -4.47
CA GLY A 280 -0.82 -23.88 -5.32
C GLY A 280 -1.11 -22.46 -4.83
N PHE A 281 -1.05 -21.48 -5.72
CA PHE A 281 -1.27 -20.07 -5.43
C PHE A 281 -2.71 -19.80 -4.93
N ASP A 282 -2.86 -19.38 -3.67
CA ASP A 282 -4.14 -18.98 -3.08
C ASP A 282 -4.41 -17.50 -3.39
N LEU A 283 -5.25 -17.27 -4.40
CA LEU A 283 -5.59 -15.93 -4.88
C LEU A 283 -6.31 -15.07 -3.81
N ASP A 284 -7.07 -15.68 -2.90
CA ASP A 284 -7.74 -14.95 -1.82
C ASP A 284 -6.75 -14.54 -0.72
N ALA A 285 -5.75 -15.37 -0.44
CA ALA A 285 -4.64 -14.98 0.42
C ALA A 285 -3.82 -13.85 -0.21
N ALA A 286 -3.51 -13.94 -1.50
CA ALA A 286 -2.79 -12.89 -2.22
C ALA A 286 -3.50 -11.56 -2.13
N HIS A 287 -4.82 -11.55 -2.39
CA HIS A 287 -5.64 -10.35 -2.27
C HIS A 287 -5.59 -9.76 -0.86
N SER A 288 -5.72 -10.58 0.18
CA SER A 288 -5.67 -10.12 1.57
C SER A 288 -4.31 -9.53 1.93
N PHE A 289 -3.20 -10.13 1.48
CA PHE A 289 -1.86 -9.55 1.68
C PHE A 289 -1.64 -8.29 0.84
N CYS A 290 -2.25 -8.18 -0.34
CA CYS A 290 -2.24 -6.93 -1.10
C CYS A 290 -2.97 -5.82 -0.35
N GLN A 291 -4.09 -6.11 0.32
CA GLN A 291 -4.76 -5.12 1.18
C GLN A 291 -3.85 -4.62 2.29
N TRP A 292 -3.11 -5.52 2.95
CA TRP A 292 -2.12 -5.12 3.96
C TRP A 292 -1.01 -4.26 3.37
N GLN A 293 -0.45 -4.62 2.22
CA GLN A 293 0.58 -3.84 1.52
C GLN A 293 0.09 -2.45 1.14
N CYS A 294 -1.14 -2.31 0.62
CA CYS A 294 -1.77 -1.02 0.36
C CYS A 294 -1.91 -0.18 1.64
N CYS A 295 -2.31 -0.79 2.76
CA CYS A 295 -2.42 -0.10 4.04
C CYS A 295 -1.05 0.34 4.56
N LEU A 296 -0.03 -0.52 4.44
CA LEU A 296 1.35 -0.20 4.82
C LEU A 296 1.89 0.96 3.99
N GLN A 297 1.71 0.92 2.68
CA GLN A 297 2.15 1.98 1.78
C GLN A 297 1.54 3.34 2.16
N MET A 298 0.21 3.40 2.34
CA MET A 298 -0.44 4.65 2.73
C MET A 298 -0.10 5.08 4.16
N GLY A 299 0.07 4.12 5.08
CA GLY A 299 0.53 4.40 6.45
C GLY A 299 1.95 4.97 6.48
N LEU A 300 2.85 4.48 5.63
CA LEU A 300 4.19 5.02 5.45
C LEU A 300 4.15 6.44 4.89
N TYR A 301 3.35 6.70 3.86
CA TYR A 301 3.23 8.02 3.27
C TYR A 301 2.64 9.04 4.25
N LEU A 302 1.66 8.62 5.06
CA LEU A 302 1.14 9.46 6.14
C LEU A 302 2.19 9.71 7.23
N ASN A 303 2.93 8.69 7.65
CA ASN A 303 4.03 8.83 8.62
C ASN A 303 5.09 9.83 8.11
N GLN A 304 5.50 9.71 6.84
CA GLN A 304 6.44 10.62 6.18
C GLN A 304 5.91 12.05 6.11
N LEU A 305 4.65 12.23 5.71
CA LEU A 305 4.01 13.54 5.64
C LEU A 305 3.96 14.23 7.00
N LEU A 306 3.76 13.46 8.06
CA LEU A 306 3.77 13.93 9.45
C LEU A 306 5.19 14.07 10.03
N GLY A 307 6.23 13.99 9.21
CA GLY A 307 7.63 14.14 9.64
C GLY A 307 8.16 12.96 10.46
N THR A 308 7.72 11.75 10.11
CA THR A 308 8.19 10.45 10.64
C THR A 308 8.07 10.28 12.18
N PRO A 309 6.86 10.46 12.77
CA PRO A 309 6.65 10.26 14.21
C PRO A 309 6.91 8.83 14.69
N LEU A 310 6.77 7.83 13.81
CA LEU A 310 7.25 6.46 14.04
C LEU A 310 8.44 6.17 13.12
N SER A 311 9.34 5.30 13.59
CA SER A 311 10.49 4.86 12.80
C SER A 311 10.04 4.17 11.51
N GLU A 312 10.70 4.49 10.40
CA GLU A 312 10.45 3.79 9.14
C GLU A 312 10.96 2.35 9.23
N PRO A 313 10.14 1.35 8.87
CA PRO A 313 10.56 -0.04 8.86
C PRO A 313 11.42 -0.35 7.64
N ASP A 314 12.34 -1.32 7.79
CA ASP A 314 13.05 -1.91 6.66
C ASP A 314 12.12 -2.80 5.84
N ILE A 315 11.54 -2.23 4.78
CA ILE A 315 10.59 -2.91 3.90
C ILE A 315 11.20 -4.16 3.24
N SER A 316 12.51 -4.15 2.96
CA SER A 316 13.19 -5.26 2.30
C SER A 316 13.21 -6.53 3.15
N ARG A 317 13.27 -6.37 4.47
CA ARG A 317 13.23 -7.46 5.46
C ARG A 317 11.82 -7.73 5.99
N LEU A 318 10.96 -6.72 6.02
CA LEU A 318 9.62 -6.80 6.60
C LEU A 318 8.68 -7.74 5.83
N TYR A 319 8.75 -7.76 4.49
CA TYR A 319 7.79 -8.50 3.68
C TYR A 319 8.41 -9.19 2.47
N SER A 320 8.01 -10.45 2.27
CA SER A 320 8.30 -11.22 1.05
C SER A 320 7.06 -12.00 0.65
N GLY A 321 6.52 -11.69 -0.54
CA GLY A 321 5.29 -12.31 -1.05
C GLY A 321 5.40 -13.83 -1.16
N THR A 322 6.54 -14.34 -1.63
CA THR A 322 6.77 -15.80 -1.75
C THR A 322 6.80 -16.48 -0.39
N LEU A 323 7.45 -15.86 0.60
CA LEU A 323 7.59 -16.42 1.94
C LEU A 323 6.27 -16.38 2.73
N VAL A 324 5.54 -15.27 2.71
CA VAL A 324 4.27 -15.16 3.44
C VAL A 324 3.21 -16.13 2.91
N HIS A 325 3.18 -16.34 1.59
CA HIS A 325 2.28 -17.31 0.98
C HIS A 325 2.62 -18.75 1.41
N ARG A 326 3.91 -19.09 1.47
CA ARG A 326 4.37 -20.38 1.94
C ARG A 326 4.02 -20.59 3.42
N LEU A 327 4.33 -19.62 4.28
CA LEU A 327 3.94 -19.66 5.70
C LEU A 327 2.44 -19.88 5.87
N TYR A 328 1.62 -19.19 5.08
CA TYR A 328 0.16 -19.35 5.10
C TYR A 328 -0.30 -20.76 4.67
N GLN A 329 0.26 -21.33 3.60
CA GLN A 329 -0.09 -22.67 3.15
C GLN A 329 0.33 -23.76 4.15
N GLU A 330 1.52 -23.60 4.73
CA GLU A 330 2.06 -24.48 5.75
C GLU A 330 1.22 -24.41 7.03
N LEU A 331 0.83 -23.22 7.50
CA LEU A 331 -0.09 -23.06 8.64
C LEU A 331 -1.47 -23.71 8.41
N LYS A 332 -1.94 -23.80 7.17
CA LYS A 332 -3.19 -24.52 6.85
C LYS A 332 -3.04 -26.04 6.94
N SER A 333 -1.83 -26.55 6.74
CA SER A 333 -1.54 -27.98 6.64
C SER A 333 -1.01 -28.54 7.95
N THR A 334 -0.21 -27.76 8.69
CA THR A 334 0.49 -28.22 9.89
C THR A 334 0.59 -27.08 10.92
N PRO A 335 -0.04 -27.23 12.10
CA PRO A 335 0.02 -26.21 13.16
C PRO A 335 1.43 -25.95 13.73
N SER A 336 2.38 -26.88 13.55
CA SER A 336 3.74 -26.77 14.12
C SER A 336 4.55 -25.60 13.56
N VAL A 337 4.15 -25.03 12.43
CA VAL A 337 4.82 -23.87 11.78
C VAL A 337 4.75 -22.63 12.67
N GLU A 338 3.79 -22.57 13.59
CA GLU A 338 3.73 -21.51 14.60
C GLU A 338 4.95 -21.54 15.55
N ASN A 339 5.58 -22.71 15.72
CA ASN A 339 6.78 -22.91 16.52
C ASN A 339 8.07 -22.85 15.68
N LEU A 340 8.04 -22.23 14.50
CA LEU A 340 9.20 -22.12 13.60
C LEU A 340 10.43 -21.50 14.29
N PHE A 341 10.20 -20.62 15.26
CA PHE A 341 11.24 -19.92 16.01
C PHE A 341 11.41 -20.44 17.45
N HIS A 342 11.01 -21.67 17.77
CA HIS A 342 11.13 -22.23 19.13
C HIS A 342 12.58 -22.29 19.66
N LEU A 343 13.56 -22.31 18.75
CA LEU A 343 14.99 -22.29 19.09
C LEU A 343 15.48 -20.89 19.49
N SER A 344 14.72 -19.83 19.21
CA SER A 344 14.98 -18.48 19.70
C SER A 344 13.85 -18.05 20.64
N PRO A 345 14.08 -18.10 21.97
CA PRO A 345 13.10 -17.63 22.95
C PRO A 345 12.66 -16.18 22.70
N LYS A 346 13.60 -15.34 22.25
CA LYS A 346 13.35 -13.93 21.91
C LYS A 346 12.37 -13.79 20.74
N MET A 347 12.57 -14.54 19.65
CA MET A 347 11.66 -14.49 18.50
C MET A 347 10.31 -15.13 18.78
N SER A 348 10.28 -16.21 19.56
CA SER A 348 9.04 -16.81 20.04
C SER A 348 8.25 -15.83 20.93
N GLN A 349 8.92 -15.13 21.85
CA GLN A 349 8.29 -14.11 22.67
C GLN A 349 7.79 -12.94 21.82
N LEU A 350 8.58 -12.45 20.87
CA LEU A 350 8.16 -11.39 19.95
C LEU A 350 6.91 -11.81 19.17
N TYR A 351 6.89 -13.01 18.60
CA TYR A 351 5.72 -13.54 17.90
C TYR A 351 4.47 -13.54 18.77
N GLN A 352 4.58 -14.03 20.02
CA GLN A 352 3.46 -14.08 20.96
C GLN A 352 2.98 -12.68 21.37
N VAL A 353 3.90 -11.75 21.64
CA VAL A 353 3.57 -10.35 21.95
C VAL A 353 2.81 -9.71 20.78
N LEU A 354 3.31 -9.90 19.55
CA LEU A 354 2.67 -9.37 18.34
C LEU A 354 1.27 -9.97 18.14
N LEU A 355 1.12 -11.29 18.26
CA LEU A 355 -0.16 -11.96 18.07
C LEU A 355 -1.19 -11.49 19.11
N ASN A 356 -0.82 -11.52 20.39
CA ASN A 356 -1.71 -11.12 21.49
C ASN A 356 -2.14 -9.65 21.40
N MET A 357 -1.21 -8.75 21.06
CA MET A 357 -1.53 -7.33 20.90
C MET A 357 -2.50 -7.13 19.73
N VAL A 358 -2.26 -7.77 18.58
CA VAL A 358 -3.16 -7.64 17.43
C VAL A 358 -4.54 -8.24 17.73
N GLU A 359 -4.60 -9.41 18.37
CA GLU A 359 -5.86 -10.03 18.77
C GLU A 359 -6.63 -9.18 19.79
N SER A 360 -5.95 -8.47 20.68
CA SER A 360 -6.59 -7.54 21.63
C SER A 360 -7.27 -6.33 20.98
N THR A 361 -6.91 -6.00 19.73
CA THR A 361 -7.54 -4.89 18.98
C THR A 361 -8.84 -5.28 18.28
N VAL A 362 -9.21 -6.57 18.31
CA VAL A 362 -10.44 -7.09 17.69
C VAL A 362 -11.32 -7.77 18.72
N SER A 363 -12.60 -7.96 18.38
CA SER A 363 -13.54 -8.68 19.25
C SER A 363 -13.07 -10.13 19.46
N PRO A 364 -13.25 -10.74 20.65
CA PRO A 364 -12.89 -12.14 20.92
C PRO A 364 -13.52 -13.15 19.95
N ASP A 365 -14.65 -12.80 19.34
CA ASP A 365 -15.36 -13.64 18.38
C ASP A 365 -14.90 -13.43 16.92
N PHE A 366 -13.94 -12.53 16.68
CA PHE A 366 -13.54 -12.12 15.33
C PHE A 366 -13.02 -13.30 14.49
N PHE A 367 -12.19 -14.16 15.10
CA PHE A 367 -11.64 -15.35 14.44
C PHE A 367 -12.45 -16.63 14.71
N GLN A 368 -13.50 -16.55 15.53
CA GLN A 368 -14.36 -17.70 15.80
C GLN A 368 -15.23 -17.99 14.57
N LYS A 369 -15.27 -19.25 14.14
CA LYS A 369 -16.28 -19.70 13.16
C LYS A 369 -17.62 -19.70 13.88
N MET A 370 -18.53 -18.79 13.55
CA MET A 370 -19.93 -18.94 13.95
C MET A 370 -20.44 -20.28 13.43
N THR A 371 -20.59 -21.25 14.34
CA THR A 371 -21.39 -22.44 14.10
C THR A 371 -22.81 -21.94 13.89
N LYS A 372 -23.27 -21.93 12.63
CA LYS A 372 -24.70 -21.79 12.35
C LYS A 372 -25.41 -23.01 12.93
N THR A 373 -25.78 -22.94 14.20
CA THR A 373 -26.82 -23.79 14.75
C THR A 373 -28.08 -23.51 13.93
N LYS A 374 -28.52 -24.51 13.19
CA LYS A 374 -29.84 -24.53 12.57
C LYS A 374 -30.86 -24.47 13.71
N SER A 375 -31.37 -23.27 14.04
CA SER A 375 -32.56 -23.15 14.88
C SER A 375 -33.79 -23.00 13.99
N GLU A 376 -34.81 -23.74 14.38
CA GLU A 376 -35.96 -24.16 13.61
C GLU A 376 -36.98 -23.04 13.34
N SER A 377 -37.63 -23.15 12.18
CA SER A 377 -39.05 -22.88 11.94
C SER A 377 -39.76 -21.77 12.75
N CYS A 378 -40.05 -20.66 12.09
CA CYS A 378 -41.31 -19.93 12.32
C CYS A 378 -42.12 -19.83 11.02
N LYS A 379 -43.20 -20.61 10.95
CA LYS A 379 -44.16 -20.63 9.84
C LYS A 379 -45.15 -19.46 9.94
N LYS A 380 -45.35 -18.81 8.77
CA LYS A 380 -46.53 -18.02 8.31
C LYS A 380 -46.73 -16.64 8.98
N LYS A 381 -46.99 -15.55 8.22
CA LYS A 381 -48.14 -15.39 7.33
C LYS A 381 -47.83 -14.63 6.02
N LYS A 382 -48.44 -15.12 4.94
CA LYS A 382 -48.64 -14.44 3.66
C LYS A 382 -49.49 -13.17 3.85
N ALA A 383 -49.08 -12.07 3.24
CA ALA A 383 -49.99 -11.06 2.70
C ALA A 383 -49.45 -10.64 1.33
N SER A 384 -50.31 -10.80 0.31
CA SER A 384 -49.98 -10.55 -1.09
C SER A 384 -50.09 -9.06 -1.38
N ASN A 385 -49.20 -8.51 -2.19
CA ASN A 385 -49.58 -7.44 -3.10
C ASN A 385 -48.82 -7.55 -4.43
N LYS A 386 -49.55 -7.24 -5.50
CA LYS A 386 -49.36 -7.71 -6.87
C LYS A 386 -48.96 -6.52 -7.76
N LYS A 387 -47.94 -6.73 -8.62
CA LYS A 387 -47.52 -5.95 -9.83
C LYS A 387 -46.87 -4.58 -9.57
N LYS A 388 -45.81 -4.16 -10.29
CA LYS A 388 -45.58 -4.20 -11.75
C LYS A 388 -44.14 -4.55 -12.17
N LYS A 389 -44.01 -4.93 -13.44
CA LYS A 389 -42.92 -5.57 -14.18
C LYS A 389 -42.20 -4.58 -15.11
N ALA A 390 -40.87 -4.64 -15.18
CA ALA A 390 -39.98 -4.38 -16.33
C ALA A 390 -38.53 -4.43 -15.81
N SER A 391 -37.48 -4.92 -16.46
CA SER A 391 -37.22 -5.53 -17.75
C SER A 391 -35.90 -6.30 -17.58
N ARG A 392 -35.85 -7.57 -17.99
CA ARG A 392 -34.61 -8.35 -18.09
C ARG A 392 -33.99 -8.08 -19.45
N CYS A 393 -32.73 -7.65 -19.48
CA CYS A 393 -31.86 -7.89 -20.63
C CYS A 393 -30.87 -8.99 -20.25
N ALA A 394 -30.96 -10.12 -20.95
CA ALA A 394 -30.01 -11.21 -20.92
C ALA A 394 -29.08 -11.07 -22.14
N VAL A 395 -27.77 -11.22 -21.94
CA VAL A 395 -26.77 -11.56 -22.97
C VAL A 395 -25.59 -12.25 -22.25
N PRO A 396 -24.77 -13.08 -22.91
CA PRO A 396 -24.83 -14.54 -22.77
C PRO A 396 -23.58 -15.13 -22.11
N GLU A 397 -23.73 -16.36 -21.63
CA GLU A 397 -22.63 -17.26 -21.26
C GLU A 397 -21.64 -17.40 -22.42
N THR A 398 -20.38 -16.99 -22.20
CA THR A 398 -19.26 -17.44 -23.01
C THR A 398 -18.28 -18.21 -22.12
N ARG A 399 -18.03 -19.44 -22.56
CA ARG A 399 -17.30 -20.48 -21.88
C ARG A 399 -15.82 -20.11 -21.69
N HIS A 400 -15.32 -20.60 -20.56
CA HIS A 400 -13.92 -20.89 -20.19
C HIS A 400 -12.88 -20.87 -21.31
N LEU A 401 -11.81 -20.11 -21.05
CA LEU A 401 -10.42 -20.47 -21.37
C LEU A 401 -9.52 -19.86 -20.28
N CYS A 402 -9.40 -20.59 -19.17
CA CYS A 402 -8.21 -20.50 -18.34
C CYS A 402 -7.06 -21.11 -19.14
N ASN A 403 -5.99 -20.35 -19.41
CA ASN A 403 -4.63 -20.86 -19.33
C ASN A 403 -3.56 -19.79 -19.59
N VAL A 404 -2.46 -19.98 -18.87
CA VAL A 404 -1.10 -19.43 -19.04
C VAL A 404 -0.81 -18.06 -18.43
N ASN A 405 -0.27 -18.12 -17.20
CA ASN A 405 0.65 -17.13 -16.65
C ASN A 405 1.90 -17.04 -17.56
N ARG A 406 1.99 -16.00 -18.40
CA ARG A 406 3.11 -15.80 -19.36
C ARG A 406 4.45 -15.43 -18.73
N PHE A 407 4.53 -15.28 -17.41
CA PHE A 407 5.78 -14.95 -16.72
C PHE A 407 6.59 -16.17 -16.27
N ALA A 408 6.06 -17.39 -16.42
CA ALA A 408 6.78 -18.62 -16.09
C ALA A 408 7.81 -19.06 -17.16
N SER A 409 7.92 -18.35 -18.28
CA SER A 409 8.79 -18.73 -19.42
C SER A 409 10.06 -17.89 -19.55
N LEU A 410 10.42 -17.10 -18.54
CA LEU A 410 11.73 -16.44 -18.48
C LEU A 410 12.72 -17.33 -17.73
N GLY A 411 13.06 -18.47 -18.36
CA GLY A 411 14.34 -19.11 -18.12
C GLY A 411 15.39 -18.36 -18.95
N VAL A 412 16.43 -17.87 -18.29
CA VAL A 412 17.63 -17.40 -18.96
C VAL A 412 18.45 -18.66 -19.21
N ASP A 413 18.56 -19.06 -20.47
CA ASP A 413 19.58 -20.02 -20.89
C ASP A 413 20.90 -19.24 -21.08
N ASP A 414 21.98 -19.76 -20.49
CA ASP A 414 23.36 -19.26 -20.59
C ASP A 414 23.88 -19.19 -22.03
#